data_AF-A0AAD5PF35-F1
#
_entry.id   AF-A0AAD5PF35-F1
#
_cell.length_a   1.000
_cell.length_b   1.000
_cell.length_c   1.000
_cell.angle_alpha   90.00
_cell.angle_beta   90.00
_cell.angle_gamma   90.00
#
_symmetry.space_group_name_H-M   'P 1'
#
loop_
_entity.id
_entity.type
_entity.pdbx_description
1 polymer ?
#
loop_
_entity_poly.entity_id
_entity_poly.type
_entity_poly.pdbx_seq_one_letter_code
_entity_poly.pdbx_strand_id
1 'polypeptide(L)'
;MGFNQCCLCLSLHQASLIITTASAVVYGACFIWLLVRHEIILGYFQQEPQTIQPILWLLVAFSGVFCLCFVLGAFGSLRQNQKIMRFFSMIYWLITAVVLIMTIAAWAVLVAKREKAVTSCNEYLTQVRGSRDLPGSGVFGVYDGDCDASIRNMMIVGALIVFIGNALQIYWCCIVSASVSRMKSNVGHQQLRDLEDHYNNYPSQQQQQHYYYYTAQQPPTELNRSSTQKPPMTY
;
A
#
# COMPACT_ATOMS: atom_id res chain seq x y z
N MET A 1 18.54 -17.11 29.91
CA MET A 1 18.20 -15.76 30.40
C MET A 1 17.12 -15.21 29.48
N GLY A 2 15.89 -15.15 29.99
CA GLY A 2 14.70 -14.81 29.22
C GLY A 2 14.63 -13.31 28.95
N PHE A 3 14.69 -12.94 27.67
CA PHE A 3 14.31 -11.60 27.26
C PHE A 3 12.78 -11.49 27.37
N ASN A 4 12.34 -10.76 28.38
CA ASN A 4 11.03 -10.13 28.45
C ASN A 4 10.84 -9.26 27.20
N GLN A 5 10.35 -9.85 26.11
CA GLN A 5 9.90 -9.12 24.92
C GLN A 5 8.42 -8.75 25.09
N CYS A 6 8.15 -7.85 26.03
CA CYS A 6 6.95 -7.02 25.97
C CYS A 6 7.18 -5.93 24.91
N CYS A 7 7.09 -6.30 23.63
CA CYS A 7 6.87 -5.34 22.56
C CYS A 7 5.43 -5.49 22.11
N LEU A 8 4.68 -4.39 22.18
CA LEU A 8 3.38 -4.18 21.58
C LEU A 8 3.50 -4.18 20.04
N CYS A 9 4.11 -5.23 19.48
CA CYS A 9 4.15 -5.50 18.06
C CYS A 9 2.76 -5.98 17.68
N LEU A 10 1.83 -5.01 17.53
CA LEU A 10 0.64 -5.26 16.75
C LEU A 10 1.13 -5.89 15.45
N SER A 11 0.77 -7.16 15.22
CA SER A 11 1.33 -7.86 14.07
C SER A 11 0.99 -7.02 12.83
N LEU A 12 1.97 -6.79 11.96
CA LEU A 12 1.76 -6.04 10.71
C LEU A 12 0.52 -6.53 9.95
N HIS A 13 0.20 -7.80 10.15
CA HIS A 13 -1.03 -8.46 9.73
C HIS A 13 -2.31 -7.84 10.29
N GLN A 14 -2.41 -7.59 11.60
CA GLN A 14 -3.55 -6.93 12.23
C GLN A 14 -3.72 -5.49 11.75
N ALA A 15 -2.63 -4.74 11.61
CA ALA A 15 -2.69 -3.39 11.06
C ALA A 15 -3.25 -3.40 9.62
N SER A 16 -2.81 -4.36 8.80
CA SER A 16 -3.31 -4.51 7.43
C SER A 16 -4.77 -4.88 7.35
N LEU A 17 -5.24 -5.73 8.26
CA LEU A 17 -6.64 -6.10 8.36
C LEU A 17 -7.50 -4.89 8.73
N ILE A 18 -7.13 -4.14 9.76
CA ILE A 18 -7.89 -2.97 10.21
C ILE A 18 -8.04 -1.95 9.09
N ILE A 19 -6.94 -1.62 8.39
CA ILE A 19 -6.95 -0.64 7.31
C ILE A 19 -7.76 -1.14 6.12
N THR A 20 -7.61 -2.42 5.75
CA THR A 20 -8.36 -3.05 4.65
C THR A 20 -9.85 -3.06 4.96
N THR A 21 -10.24 -3.40 6.19
CA THR A 21 -11.64 -3.42 6.63
C THR A 21 -12.22 -2.02 6.68
N ALA A 22 -11.51 -1.04 7.26
CA ALA A 22 -11.95 0.34 7.30
C ALA A 22 -12.15 0.91 5.89
N SER A 23 -11.19 0.63 4.98
CA SER A 23 -11.29 1.03 3.58
C SER A 23 -12.46 0.34 2.88
N ALA A 24 -12.67 -0.96 3.10
CA ALA A 24 -13.81 -1.70 2.54
C ALA A 24 -15.15 -1.07 2.97
N VAL A 25 -15.29 -0.67 4.23
CA VAL A 25 -16.50 0.00 4.73
C VAL A 25 -16.70 1.35 4.06
N VAL A 26 -15.64 2.17 3.96
CA VAL A 26 -15.74 3.49 3.33
C VAL A 26 -16.07 3.38 1.83
N TYR A 27 -15.33 2.57 1.08
CA TYR A 27 -15.58 2.38 -0.36
C TYR A 27 -16.91 1.65 -0.61
N GLY A 28 -17.32 0.73 0.26
CA GLY A 28 -18.62 0.07 0.20
C GLY A 28 -19.78 1.04 0.46
N ALA A 29 -19.65 1.92 1.45
CA ALA A 29 -20.64 2.96 1.72
C ALA A 29 -20.73 3.96 0.55
N CYS A 30 -19.58 4.38 -0.01
CA CYS A 30 -19.54 5.21 -1.21
C CYS A 30 -20.20 4.52 -2.42
N PHE A 31 -19.94 3.23 -2.62
CA PHE A 31 -20.55 2.45 -3.70
C PHE A 31 -22.09 2.42 -3.56
N ILE A 32 -22.59 2.08 -2.37
CA ILE A 32 -24.02 2.03 -2.09
C ILE A 32 -24.63 3.44 -2.25
N TRP A 33 -23.97 4.47 -1.74
CA TRP A 33 -24.42 5.86 -1.89
C TRP A 33 -24.56 6.26 -3.36
N LEU A 34 -23.54 5.97 -4.18
CA LEU A 34 -23.56 6.26 -5.62
C LEU A 34 -24.68 5.52 -6.35
N LEU A 35 -24.95 4.25 -6.00
CA LEU A 35 -26.05 3.49 -6.57
C LEU A 35 -27.42 4.06 -6.19
N VAL A 36 -27.62 4.38 -4.91
CA VAL A 36 -28.91 4.87 -4.40
C VAL A 36 -29.21 6.28 -4.90
N ARG A 37 -28.18 7.14 -5.01
CA ARG A 37 -28.33 8.56 -5.38
C ARG A 37 -28.08 8.84 -6.87
N HIS A 38 -27.92 7.82 -7.70
CA HIS A 38 -27.56 8.00 -9.12
C HIS A 38 -28.58 8.87 -9.88
N GLU A 39 -29.88 8.71 -9.61
CA GLU A 39 -30.96 9.51 -10.23
C GLU A 39 -30.85 11.01 -9.90
N ILE A 40 -30.44 11.34 -8.67
CA ILE A 40 -30.27 12.74 -8.24
C ILE A 40 -29.09 13.36 -8.97
N ILE A 41 -27.99 12.61 -9.11
CA ILE A 41 -26.80 13.08 -9.83
C ILE A 41 -27.13 13.28 -11.31
N LEU A 42 -27.85 12.34 -11.94
CA LEU A 42 -28.33 12.48 -13.32
C LEU A 42 -29.26 13.69 -13.49
N GLY A 43 -30.14 13.94 -12.51
CA GLY A 43 -31.01 15.12 -12.49
C GLY A 43 -30.26 16.45 -12.44
N TYR A 44 -29.12 16.51 -11.75
CA TYR A 44 -28.27 17.71 -11.71
C TYR A 44 -27.58 18.02 -13.05
N PHE A 45 -27.40 17.03 -13.90
CA PHE A 45 -26.58 17.12 -15.11
C PHE A 45 -27.36 16.93 -16.41
N GLN A 46 -28.64 17.33 -16.41
CA GLN A 46 -29.53 17.21 -17.58
C GLN A 46 -28.99 17.89 -18.85
N GLN A 47 -28.10 18.86 -18.72
CA GLN A 47 -27.64 19.68 -19.85
C GLN A 47 -26.58 18.98 -20.74
N GLU A 48 -25.86 17.97 -20.22
CA GLU A 48 -24.87 17.20 -20.99
C GLU A 48 -24.88 15.69 -20.62
N PRO A 49 -25.99 14.96 -20.88
CA PRO A 49 -26.15 13.58 -20.43
C PRO A 49 -25.09 12.63 -21.02
N GLN A 50 -24.66 12.88 -22.25
CA GLN A 50 -23.72 12.01 -22.97
C GLN A 50 -22.31 11.98 -22.35
N THR A 51 -21.88 13.04 -21.69
CA THR A 51 -20.52 13.10 -21.12
C THR A 51 -20.49 12.56 -19.70
N ILE A 52 -21.58 12.71 -18.95
CA ILE A 52 -21.58 12.49 -17.50
C ILE A 52 -22.00 11.07 -17.13
N GLN A 53 -22.91 10.49 -17.92
CA GLN A 53 -23.31 9.10 -17.75
C GLN A 53 -22.12 8.12 -17.74
N PRO A 54 -21.18 8.13 -18.70
CA PRO A 54 -20.05 7.19 -18.66
C PRO A 54 -19.13 7.44 -17.46
N ILE A 55 -18.96 8.69 -17.03
CA ILE A 55 -18.13 9.02 -15.85
C ILE A 55 -18.75 8.45 -14.57
N LEU A 56 -20.07 8.57 -14.41
CA LEU A 56 -20.79 8.02 -13.27
C LEU A 56 -20.66 6.49 -13.21
N TRP A 57 -20.93 5.80 -14.33
CA TRP A 57 -20.81 4.34 -14.41
C TRP A 57 -19.38 3.87 -14.18
N LEU A 58 -18.40 4.60 -14.68
CA LEU A 58 -16.99 4.35 -14.45
C LEU A 58 -16.65 4.49 -12.96
N LEU A 59 -17.17 5.52 -12.27
CA LEU A 59 -16.98 5.71 -10.83
C LEU A 59 -17.61 4.56 -10.01
N VAL A 60 -18.83 4.14 -10.38
CA VAL A 60 -19.52 3.00 -9.76
C VAL A 60 -18.71 1.71 -9.98
N ALA A 61 -18.26 1.46 -11.21
CA ALA A 61 -17.46 0.28 -11.55
C ALA A 61 -16.15 0.25 -10.76
N PHE A 62 -15.43 1.36 -10.68
CA PHE A 62 -14.21 1.45 -9.88
C PHE A 62 -14.49 1.18 -8.41
N SER A 63 -15.50 1.83 -7.82
CA SER A 63 -15.86 1.62 -6.42
C SER A 63 -16.22 0.16 -6.12
N GLY A 64 -16.89 -0.52 -7.06
CA GLY A 64 -17.17 -1.96 -6.96
C GLY A 64 -15.91 -2.82 -7.01
N VAL A 65 -14.99 -2.53 -7.95
CA VAL A 65 -13.69 -3.22 -8.05
C VAL A 65 -12.88 -3.01 -6.77
N PHE A 66 -12.82 -1.79 -6.22
CA PHE A 66 -12.15 -1.51 -4.95
C PHE A 66 -12.73 -2.34 -3.81
N CYS A 67 -14.05 -2.34 -3.68
CA CYS A 67 -14.74 -3.12 -2.66
C CYS A 67 -14.34 -4.61 -2.75
N LEU A 68 -14.40 -5.20 -3.95
CA LEU A 68 -13.98 -6.59 -4.18
C LEU A 68 -12.50 -6.82 -3.83
N CYS A 69 -11.61 -5.90 -4.20
CA CYS A 69 -10.19 -6.02 -3.89
C CYS A 69 -9.90 -5.96 -2.39
N PHE A 70 -10.61 -5.11 -1.63
CA PHE A 70 -10.47 -5.08 -0.18
C PHE A 70 -11.02 -6.36 0.47
N VAL A 71 -12.14 -6.90 -0.02
CA VAL A 71 -12.67 -8.20 0.44
C VAL A 71 -11.66 -9.32 0.17
N LEU A 72 -11.09 -9.37 -1.04
CA LEU A 72 -10.03 -10.33 -1.38
C LEU A 72 -8.77 -10.14 -0.52
N GLY A 73 -8.40 -8.90 -0.18
CA GLY A 73 -7.31 -8.60 0.74
C GLY A 73 -7.56 -9.14 2.15
N ALA A 74 -8.78 -8.96 2.66
CA ALA A 74 -9.18 -9.52 3.94
C ALA A 74 -9.11 -11.05 3.94
N PHE A 75 -9.63 -11.71 2.89
CA PHE A 75 -9.52 -13.16 2.73
C PHE A 75 -8.07 -13.65 2.56
N GLY A 76 -7.23 -12.89 1.85
CA GLY A 76 -5.82 -13.19 1.65
C GLY A 76 -5.05 -13.22 2.96
N SER A 77 -5.37 -12.31 3.87
CA SER A 77 -4.79 -12.26 5.22
C SER A 77 -5.10 -13.55 6.02
N LEU A 78 -6.30 -14.10 5.88
CA LEU A 78 -6.72 -15.29 6.65
C LEU A 78 -5.98 -16.57 6.23
N ARG A 79 -5.53 -16.68 4.97
CA ARG A 79 -4.99 -17.94 4.44
C ARG A 79 -3.50 -18.17 4.66
N GLN A 80 -2.76 -17.21 5.24
CA GLN A 80 -1.30 -17.28 5.51
C GLN A 80 -0.40 -17.80 4.36
N ASN A 81 -0.90 -17.83 3.12
CA ASN A 81 -0.19 -18.43 2.01
C ASN A 81 0.69 -17.37 1.32
N GLN A 82 2.01 -17.59 1.35
CA GLN A 82 3.00 -16.65 0.82
C GLN A 82 2.82 -16.36 -0.67
N LYS A 83 2.36 -17.34 -1.47
CA LYS A 83 2.12 -17.16 -2.91
C LYS A 83 0.96 -16.18 -3.15
N ILE A 84 -0.10 -16.30 -2.34
CA ILE A 84 -1.28 -15.44 -2.42
C ILE A 84 -0.90 -14.01 -2.02
N MET A 85 -0.08 -13.84 -0.98
CA MET A 85 0.36 -12.51 -0.54
C MET A 85 1.17 -11.76 -1.62
N ARG A 86 2.04 -12.45 -2.37
CA ARG A 86 2.80 -11.85 -3.49
C ARG A 86 1.87 -11.40 -4.61
N PHE A 87 0.92 -12.25 -4.99
CA PHE A 87 -0.05 -11.93 -6.04
C PHE A 87 -0.92 -10.73 -5.64
N PHE A 88 -1.38 -10.70 -4.39
CA PHE A 88 -2.11 -9.58 -3.82
C PHE A 88 -1.30 -8.27 -3.89
N SER A 89 -0.03 -8.31 -3.48
CA SER A 89 0.85 -7.13 -3.54
C SER A 89 0.99 -6.59 -4.98
N MET A 90 1.11 -7.47 -5.97
CA MET A 90 1.24 -7.08 -7.38
C MET A 90 -0.07 -6.46 -7.91
N ILE A 91 -1.22 -7.08 -7.61
CA ILE A 91 -2.53 -6.53 -7.97
C ILE A 91 -2.74 -5.17 -7.32
N TYR A 92 -2.39 -5.03 -6.05
CA TYR A 92 -2.58 -3.79 -5.32
C TYR A 92 -1.73 -2.64 -5.90
N TRP A 93 -0.51 -2.93 -6.34
CA TRP A 93 0.31 -1.99 -7.10
C TRP A 93 -0.34 -1.55 -8.42
N LEU A 94 -0.85 -2.51 -9.19
CA LEU A 94 -1.51 -2.23 -10.47
C LEU A 94 -2.74 -1.34 -10.27
N ILE A 95 -3.55 -1.66 -9.26
CA ILE A 95 -4.73 -0.86 -8.91
C ILE A 95 -4.32 0.55 -8.50
N THR A 96 -3.32 0.70 -7.63
CA THR A 96 -2.84 2.01 -7.18
C THR A 96 -2.31 2.85 -8.35
N ALA A 97 -1.59 2.23 -9.28
CA ALA A 97 -1.13 2.91 -10.49
C ALA A 97 -2.30 3.40 -11.36
N VAL A 98 -3.33 2.56 -11.55
CA VAL A 98 -4.54 2.93 -12.30
C VAL A 98 -5.28 4.08 -11.62
N VAL A 99 -5.45 4.05 -10.29
CA VAL A 99 -6.07 5.16 -9.53
C VAL A 99 -5.29 6.44 -9.69
N LEU A 100 -3.97 6.36 -9.58
CA LEU A 100 -3.11 7.53 -9.70
C LEU A 100 -3.25 8.17 -11.09
N ILE A 101 -3.23 7.37 -12.16
CA ILE A 101 -3.43 7.86 -13.53
C ILE A 101 -4.83 8.49 -13.67
N MET A 102 -5.87 7.80 -13.21
CA MET A 102 -7.26 8.28 -13.33
C MET A 102 -7.51 9.55 -12.52
N THR A 103 -6.95 9.65 -11.30
CA THR A 103 -7.09 10.84 -10.46
C THR A 103 -6.34 12.02 -11.04
N ILE A 104 -5.13 11.83 -11.58
CA ILE A 104 -4.39 12.87 -12.30
C ILE A 104 -5.16 13.31 -13.56
N ALA A 105 -5.70 12.38 -14.34
CA ALA A 105 -6.47 12.70 -15.54
C ALA A 105 -7.75 13.47 -15.19
N ALA A 106 -8.50 13.02 -14.19
CA ALA A 106 -9.69 13.72 -13.69
C ALA A 106 -9.33 15.12 -13.20
N TRP A 107 -8.21 15.26 -12.49
CA TRP A 107 -7.72 16.55 -12.02
C TRP A 107 -7.37 17.49 -13.17
N ALA A 108 -6.64 17.00 -14.17
CA ALA A 108 -6.27 17.77 -15.36
C ALA A 108 -7.52 18.25 -16.13
N VAL A 109 -8.55 17.40 -16.25
CA VAL A 109 -9.82 17.77 -16.88
C VAL A 109 -10.57 18.82 -16.06
N LEU A 110 -10.60 18.70 -14.73
CA LEU A 110 -11.19 19.70 -13.84
C LEU A 110 -10.50 21.06 -13.98
N VAL A 111 -9.16 21.06 -14.03
CA VAL A 111 -8.37 22.29 -14.27
C VAL A 111 -8.71 22.90 -15.63
N ALA A 112 -8.74 22.09 -16.69
CA ALA A 112 -9.01 22.56 -18.04
C ALA A 112 -10.44 23.11 -18.21
N LYS A 113 -11.41 22.59 -17.43
CA LYS A 113 -12.81 23.04 -17.48
C LYS A 113 -13.18 24.07 -16.41
N ARG A 114 -12.21 24.58 -15.63
CA ARG A 114 -12.46 25.57 -14.57
C ARG A 114 -13.29 26.76 -15.06
N GLU A 115 -12.93 27.34 -16.20
CA GLU A 115 -13.62 28.53 -16.73
C GLU A 115 -15.10 28.26 -17.02
N LYS A 116 -15.41 27.08 -17.58
CA LYS A 116 -16.80 26.69 -17.87
C LYS A 116 -17.61 26.50 -16.58
N ALA A 117 -16.99 25.95 -15.54
CA ALA A 117 -17.64 25.78 -14.24
C ALA A 117 -17.97 27.13 -13.58
N VAL A 118 -17.05 28.10 -13.66
CA VAL A 118 -17.27 29.47 -13.15
C VAL A 118 -18.40 30.15 -13.91
N THR A 119 -18.40 30.07 -15.24
CA THR A 119 -19.46 30.67 -16.07
C THR A 119 -20.84 30.07 -15.75
N SER A 120 -20.94 28.73 -15.67
CA SER A 120 -22.20 28.05 -15.37
C SER A 120 -22.73 28.38 -13.96
N CYS A 121 -21.84 28.48 -12.97
CA CYS A 121 -22.21 28.88 -11.62
C CYS A 121 -22.69 30.34 -11.54
N ASN A 122 -22.05 31.26 -12.27
CA ASN A 122 -22.53 32.65 -12.35
C ASN A 122 -23.92 32.74 -13.00
N GLU A 123 -24.19 31.94 -14.04
CA GLU A 123 -25.52 31.87 -14.67
C GLU A 123 -26.59 31.31 -13.73
N TYR A 124 -26.25 30.28 -12.93
CA TYR A 124 -27.17 29.75 -11.92
C TYR A 124 -27.46 30.78 -10.82
N LEU A 125 -26.45 31.51 -10.36
CA LEU A 125 -26.61 32.57 -9.35
C LEU A 125 -27.51 33.72 -9.84
N THR A 126 -27.39 34.14 -11.10
CA THR A 126 -28.26 35.19 -11.65
C THR A 126 -29.70 34.72 -11.78
N GLN A 127 -29.93 33.44 -12.13
CA GLN A 127 -31.26 32.86 -12.19
C GLN A 127 -31.92 32.75 -10.80
N VAL A 128 -31.16 32.26 -9.80
CA VAL A 128 -31.69 32.08 -8.43
C VAL A 128 -31.91 33.41 -7.72
N ARG A 129 -31.04 34.42 -7.94
CA ARG A 129 -31.21 35.77 -7.34
C ARG A 129 -32.52 36.45 -7.79
N GLY A 130 -33.07 36.06 -8.95
CA GLY A 130 -34.39 36.50 -9.40
C GLY A 130 -35.55 35.87 -8.62
N SER A 131 -35.37 34.64 -8.12
CA SER A 131 -36.33 33.90 -7.30
C SER A 131 -36.03 34.12 -5.81
N ARG A 132 -36.38 35.31 -5.30
CA ARG A 132 -36.22 35.72 -3.90
C ARG A 132 -37.05 34.84 -2.94
N ASP A 133 -36.58 33.65 -2.60
CA ASP A 133 -36.93 32.91 -1.38
C ASP A 133 -36.18 31.57 -1.38
N LEU A 134 -34.95 31.52 -0.88
CA LEU A 134 -34.35 30.25 -0.46
C LEU A 134 -33.75 30.35 0.94
N PRO A 135 -34.29 29.57 1.91
CA PRO A 135 -33.72 29.45 3.24
C PRO A 135 -32.55 28.49 3.24
N GLY A 136 -31.48 28.87 3.94
CA GLY A 136 -30.55 27.90 4.53
C GLY A 136 -29.14 27.90 3.97
N SER A 137 -28.26 28.57 4.71
CA SER A 137 -26.81 28.39 4.71
C SER A 137 -26.47 26.90 4.89
N GLY A 138 -26.20 26.20 3.78
CA GLY A 138 -25.63 24.85 3.81
C GLY A 138 -24.17 24.90 4.30
N VAL A 139 -23.64 23.76 4.73
CA VAL A 139 -22.27 23.58 5.27
C VAL A 139 -21.16 24.12 4.35
N PHE A 140 -21.45 24.37 3.08
CA PHE A 140 -20.53 25.01 2.13
C PHE A 140 -20.62 26.54 2.05
N GLY A 141 -21.39 27.18 2.95
CA GLY A 141 -21.35 28.62 3.22
C GLY A 141 -21.18 29.47 1.97
N VAL A 142 -22.15 29.43 1.06
CA VAL A 142 -22.16 30.31 -0.11
C VAL A 142 -22.41 31.72 0.42
N TYR A 143 -21.35 32.41 0.82
CA TYR A 143 -21.38 33.85 1.06
C TYR A 143 -21.71 34.52 -0.28
N ASP A 144 -22.71 35.40 -0.24
CA ASP A 144 -23.20 36.17 -1.38
C ASP A 144 -22.05 36.86 -2.14
N GLY A 145 -21.67 36.35 -3.31
CA GLY A 145 -20.92 37.13 -4.30
C GLY A 145 -19.84 36.38 -5.10
N ASP A 146 -19.08 35.49 -4.48
CA ASP A 146 -17.84 35.01 -5.12
C ASP A 146 -17.88 33.53 -5.50
N CYS A 147 -18.61 33.23 -6.58
CA CYS A 147 -18.58 31.91 -7.21
C CYS A 147 -17.14 31.46 -7.55
N ASP A 148 -16.29 32.40 -8.02
CA ASP A 148 -14.89 32.10 -8.32
C ASP A 148 -14.11 31.66 -7.05
N ALA A 149 -14.32 32.34 -5.92
CA ALA A 149 -13.68 31.97 -4.67
C ALA A 149 -14.15 30.59 -4.17
N SER A 150 -15.45 30.29 -4.30
CA SER A 150 -16.01 28.98 -3.89
C SER A 150 -15.45 27.83 -4.74
N ILE A 151 -15.47 27.97 -6.07
CA ILE A 151 -14.92 26.95 -6.99
C ILE A 151 -13.41 26.80 -6.76
N ARG A 152 -12.69 27.91 -6.60
CA ARG A 152 -11.25 27.89 -6.31
C ARG A 152 -10.95 27.17 -4.99
N ASN A 153 -11.72 27.43 -3.93
CA ASN A 153 -11.55 26.76 -2.65
C ASN A 153 -11.86 25.26 -2.74
N MET A 154 -12.97 24.89 -3.39
CA MET A 154 -13.28 23.47 -3.64
C MET A 154 -12.17 22.77 -4.43
N MET A 155 -11.59 23.46 -5.41
CA MET A 155 -10.49 22.93 -6.20
C MET A 155 -9.22 22.76 -5.35
N ILE A 156 -8.85 23.75 -4.55
CA ILE A 156 -7.67 23.64 -3.67
C ILE A 156 -7.85 22.49 -2.65
N VAL A 157 -9.01 22.43 -1.98
CA VAL A 157 -9.31 21.38 -1.00
C VAL A 157 -9.38 20.01 -1.67
N GLY A 158 -10.00 19.91 -2.84
CA GLY A 158 -10.06 18.69 -3.64
C GLY A 158 -8.67 18.19 -4.04
N ALA A 159 -7.78 19.09 -4.48
CA ALA A 159 -6.39 18.77 -4.82
C ALA A 159 -5.65 18.17 -3.62
N LEU A 160 -5.80 18.80 -2.45
CA LEU A 160 -5.16 18.33 -1.21
C LEU A 160 -5.64 16.94 -0.81
N ILE A 161 -6.95 16.69 -0.86
CA ILE A 161 -7.54 15.39 -0.53
C ILE A 161 -7.03 14.33 -1.51
N VAL A 162 -7.04 14.61 -2.81
CA VAL A 162 -6.54 13.68 -3.84
C VAL A 162 -5.05 13.39 -3.64
N PHE A 163 -4.25 14.42 -3.34
CA PHE A 163 -2.82 14.27 -3.10
C PHE A 163 -2.52 13.40 -1.87
N ILE A 164 -3.15 13.72 -0.73
CA ILE A 164 -2.99 12.97 0.52
C ILE A 164 -3.47 11.52 0.34
N GLY A 165 -4.62 11.32 -0.32
CA GLY A 165 -5.15 9.99 -0.61
C GLY A 165 -4.20 9.13 -1.43
N ASN A 166 -3.65 9.68 -2.54
CA ASN A 166 -2.67 8.97 -3.36
C ASN A 166 -1.36 8.72 -2.61
N ALA A 167 -0.88 9.68 -1.81
CA ALA A 167 0.33 9.51 -1.01
C ALA A 167 0.18 8.39 0.03
N LEU A 168 -0.97 8.31 0.70
CA LEU A 168 -1.28 7.23 1.64
C LEU A 168 -1.37 5.86 0.94
N GLN A 169 -1.96 5.81 -0.26
CA GLN A 169 -2.01 4.57 -1.05
C GLN A 169 -0.61 4.08 -1.44
N ILE A 170 0.26 4.97 -1.92
CA ILE A 170 1.66 4.61 -2.27
C ILE A 170 2.43 4.18 -1.01
N TYR A 171 2.28 4.91 0.09
CA TYR A 171 2.90 4.56 1.36
C TYR A 171 2.50 3.15 1.81
N TRP A 172 1.22 2.82 1.69
CA TRP A 172 0.70 1.51 2.02
C TRP A 172 1.25 0.41 1.08
N CYS A 173 1.30 0.67 -0.23
CA CYS A 173 1.95 -0.21 -1.21
C CYS A 173 3.40 -0.54 -0.81
N CYS A 174 4.17 0.47 -0.38
CA CYS A 174 5.55 0.29 0.06
C CYS A 174 5.65 -0.59 1.31
N ILE A 175 4.78 -0.38 2.31
CA ILE A 175 4.74 -1.21 3.53
C ILE A 175 4.45 -2.67 3.19
N VAL A 176 3.42 -2.92 2.39
CA VAL A 176 3.04 -4.28 1.97
C VAL A 176 4.19 -4.94 1.20
N SER A 177 4.84 -4.21 0.30
CA SER A 177 5.98 -4.72 -0.47
C SER A 177 7.18 -5.07 0.43
N ALA A 178 7.49 -4.22 1.41
CA ALA A 178 8.54 -4.48 2.38
C ALA A 178 8.22 -5.72 3.24
N SER A 179 6.95 -5.92 3.59
CA SER A 179 6.50 -7.09 4.36
C SER A 179 6.75 -8.41 3.61
N VAL A 180 6.45 -8.41 2.31
CA VAL A 180 6.64 -9.57 1.43
C VAL A 180 8.13 -9.89 1.25
N SER A 181 8.96 -8.85 1.12
CA SER A 181 10.41 -9.00 1.00
C SER A 181 11.03 -9.61 2.26
N ARG A 182 10.58 -9.22 3.45
CA ARG A 182 11.07 -9.78 4.73
C ARG A 182 10.76 -11.27 4.88
N MET A 183 9.58 -11.72 4.45
CA MET A 183 9.24 -13.15 4.49
C MET A 183 10.16 -13.99 3.62
N LYS A 184 10.61 -13.46 2.47
CA LYS A 184 11.56 -14.17 1.60
C LYS A 184 12.93 -14.34 2.26
N SER A 185 13.36 -13.36 3.05
CA SER A 185 14.67 -13.41 3.74
C SER A 185 14.69 -14.37 4.93
N ASN A 186 13.58 -14.51 5.66
CA ASN A 186 13.54 -15.37 6.85
C ASN A 186 13.56 -16.87 6.51
N VAL A 187 13.07 -17.27 5.35
CA VAL A 187 13.15 -18.68 4.91
C VAL A 187 14.61 -19.11 4.71
N GLY A 188 15.48 -18.21 4.25
CA GLY A 188 16.92 -18.49 4.12
C GLY A 188 17.61 -18.69 5.47
N HIS A 189 17.24 -17.92 6.50
CA HIS A 189 17.82 -18.07 7.84
C HIS A 189 17.28 -19.27 8.62
N GLN A 190 16.01 -19.63 8.43
CA GLN A 190 15.49 -20.89 8.99
C GLN A 190 16.18 -22.10 8.36
N GLN A 191 16.45 -22.06 7.06
CA GLN A 191 17.15 -23.17 6.40
C GLN A 191 18.61 -23.29 6.88
N LEU A 192 19.26 -22.17 7.20
CA LEU A 192 20.60 -22.16 7.83
C LEU A 192 20.54 -22.63 9.28
N ARG A 193 19.51 -22.25 10.04
CA ARG A 193 19.31 -22.67 11.42
C ARG A 193 18.96 -24.14 11.54
N ASP A 194 18.13 -24.67 10.64
CA ASP A 194 17.88 -26.12 10.53
C ASP A 194 19.13 -26.87 10.07
N LEU A 195 19.98 -26.28 9.22
CA LEU A 195 21.28 -26.88 8.89
C LEU A 195 22.21 -26.93 10.10
N GLU A 196 22.24 -25.86 10.90
CA GLU A 196 23.06 -25.77 12.10
C GLU A 196 22.55 -26.67 13.22
N ASP A 197 21.23 -26.75 13.42
CA ASP A 197 20.60 -27.69 14.34
C ASP A 197 20.79 -29.14 13.85
N HIS A 198 20.72 -29.39 12.54
CA HIS A 198 21.04 -30.71 11.98
C HIS A 198 22.51 -31.09 12.19
N TYR A 199 23.44 -30.15 12.02
CA TYR A 199 24.87 -30.37 12.25
C TYR A 199 25.20 -30.57 13.73
N ASN A 200 24.60 -29.78 14.62
CA ASN A 200 24.79 -29.88 16.07
C ASN A 200 24.12 -31.13 16.67
N ASN A 201 23.12 -31.69 16.00
CA ASN A 201 22.42 -32.90 16.42
C ASN A 201 22.93 -34.17 15.70
N TYR A 202 24.01 -34.07 14.90
CA TYR A 202 24.77 -35.26 14.56
C TYR A 202 25.39 -35.83 15.84
N PRO A 203 25.11 -37.09 16.21
CA PRO A 203 25.75 -37.71 17.35
C PRO A 203 27.27 -37.68 17.11
N SER A 204 28.00 -37.17 18.09
CA SER A 204 29.46 -36.99 18.13
C SER A 204 30.29 -38.25 17.84
N GLN A 205 29.67 -39.40 17.57
CA GLN A 205 30.32 -40.65 17.20
C GLN A 205 30.93 -40.66 15.78
N GLN A 206 30.35 -39.99 14.78
CA GLN A 206 30.93 -39.98 13.43
C GLN A 206 32.08 -38.98 13.26
N GLN A 207 32.09 -37.88 14.01
CA GLN A 207 33.18 -36.90 13.93
C GLN A 207 34.50 -37.46 14.51
N GLN A 208 34.41 -38.37 15.49
CA GLN A 208 35.57 -39.10 16.01
C GLN A 208 36.16 -40.06 14.96
N GLN A 209 35.33 -40.77 14.20
CA GLN A 209 35.81 -41.68 13.14
C GLN A 209 36.47 -40.94 11.97
N HIS A 210 35.97 -39.76 11.60
CA HIS A 210 36.59 -38.96 10.54
C HIS A 210 37.95 -38.39 10.93
N TYR A 211 38.16 -38.07 12.22
CA TYR A 211 39.48 -37.67 12.74
C TYR A 211 40.46 -38.85 12.74
N TYR A 212 40.02 -40.06 13.09
CA TYR A 212 40.90 -41.24 13.08
C TYR A 212 41.34 -41.66 11.67
N TYR A 213 40.50 -41.45 10.65
CA TYR A 213 40.87 -41.79 9.27
C TYR A 213 41.91 -40.82 8.67
N TYR A 214 41.83 -39.53 8.97
CA TYR A 214 42.83 -38.55 8.49
C TYR A 214 44.18 -38.63 9.21
N THR A 215 44.19 -39.02 10.48
CA THR A 215 45.44 -39.17 11.24
C THR A 215 46.23 -40.43 10.82
N ALA A 216 45.57 -41.41 10.21
CA ALA A 216 46.22 -42.64 9.72
C ALA A 216 46.88 -42.50 8.33
N GLN A 217 46.69 -41.36 7.64
CA GLN A 217 47.17 -41.15 6.26
C GLN A 217 48.28 -40.11 6.13
N GLN A 218 48.79 -39.54 7.24
CA GLN A 218 50.02 -38.76 7.19
C GLN A 218 51.23 -39.71 7.17
N PRO A 219 52.00 -39.77 6.06
CA PRO A 219 53.27 -40.49 6.06
C PRO A 219 54.24 -39.82 7.05
N PRO A 220 55.08 -40.60 7.75
CA PRO A 220 56.06 -40.06 8.68
C PRO A 220 56.99 -39.13 7.90
N THR A 221 56.92 -37.83 8.20
CA THR A 221 57.87 -36.86 7.66
C THR A 221 59.20 -37.17 8.33
N GLU A 222 60.17 -37.57 7.50
CA GLU A 222 61.52 -37.91 7.93
C GLU A 222 62.10 -36.82 8.83
N LEU A 223 62.50 -37.27 10.02
CA LEU A 223 63.35 -36.56 10.95
C LEU A 223 64.73 -36.34 10.30
N ASN A 224 64.89 -35.28 9.51
CA ASN A 224 66.21 -34.90 8.97
C ASN A 224 66.77 -33.65 9.68
N ARG A 225 67.53 -33.97 10.73
CA ARG A 225 68.75 -33.35 11.24
C ARG A 225 69.37 -32.23 10.37
N SER A 226 69.47 -31.00 10.90
CA SER A 226 70.58 -30.06 10.63
C SER A 226 70.52 -28.87 11.61
N SER A 227 71.23 -28.94 12.73
CA SER A 227 72.38 -28.09 13.08
C SER A 227 72.16 -26.57 13.05
N THR A 228 72.19 -26.00 14.26
CA THR A 228 73.03 -24.86 14.65
C THR A 228 72.97 -23.58 13.81
N GLN A 229 72.26 -22.55 14.29
CA GLN A 229 72.76 -21.17 14.12
C GLN A 229 72.32 -20.22 15.25
N LYS A 230 73.34 -19.56 15.79
CA LYS A 230 73.40 -18.67 16.94
C LYS A 230 72.76 -17.30 16.64
N PRO A 231 72.07 -16.64 17.59
CA PRO A 231 71.57 -15.28 17.39
C PRO A 231 72.68 -14.24 17.60
N PRO A 232 72.82 -13.22 16.72
CA PRO A 232 73.51 -11.99 17.09
C PRO A 232 72.55 -11.05 17.83
N MET A 233 73.01 -10.57 18.98
CA MET A 233 72.51 -9.36 19.61
C MET A 233 72.73 -8.18 18.68
N THR A 234 71.75 -7.29 18.61
CA THR A 234 72.00 -5.89 18.24
C THR A 234 71.25 -5.01 19.24
N TYR A 235 72.05 -4.10 19.79
CA TYR A 235 71.74 -3.04 20.74
C TYR A 235 70.77 -2.01 20.18
#